data_AF-A0A6C0ID74-F1
#
_entry.id   AF-A0A6C0ID74-F1
#
_cell.length_a   1.000
_cell.length_b   1.000
_cell.length_c   1.000
_cell.angle_alpha   90.00
_cell.angle_beta   90.00
_cell.angle_gamma   90.00
#
_symmetry.space_group_name_H-M   'P 1'
#
loop_
_entity.id
_entity.type
_entity.pdbx_description
1 polymer ?
#
loop_
_entity_poly.entity_id
_entity_poly.type
_entity_poly.pdbx_seq_one_letter_code
_entity_poly.pdbx_strand_id
1 'polypeptide(L)'
;MSIAINKTQHIPERYAPKSITRKDREKQLISLRKSRKLYKKGQYYTRPKIASFPNKKSHHLANAYNIYGVNNMTPTRKLANATKCNIKTLKKIMNKGEGAYFSSGSRPSQTAQSWGYARLASALTGGNASIVDFHLLNEGCQTNSLALKLAKLVRRRSRLRS
;
A
#
# COMPACT_ATOMS: atom_id res chain seq x y z
N MET A 1 -33.89 -18.08 7.89
CA MET A 1 -32.86 -17.02 7.84
C MET A 1 -32.03 -17.21 6.58
N SER A 2 -32.37 -16.47 5.53
CA SER A 2 -31.76 -16.64 4.21
C SER A 2 -30.32 -16.13 4.21
N ILE A 3 -29.36 -17.05 4.06
CA ILE A 3 -27.95 -16.71 3.85
C ILE A 3 -27.87 -16.08 2.46
N ALA A 4 -27.87 -14.75 2.42
CA ALA A 4 -27.65 -14.01 1.19
C ALA A 4 -26.36 -14.50 0.52
N ILE A 5 -26.50 -15.01 -0.69
CA ILE A 5 -25.41 -15.47 -1.54
C ILE A 5 -24.44 -14.30 -1.72
N ASN A 6 -23.27 -14.46 -1.11
CA ASN A 6 -22.29 -13.40 -0.93
C ASN A 6 -21.78 -12.94 -2.29
N LYS A 7 -22.17 -11.72 -2.71
CA LYS A 7 -21.72 -11.03 -3.93
C LYS A 7 -20.22 -11.29 -4.09
N THR A 8 -19.81 -12.00 -5.14
CA THR A 8 -18.41 -12.32 -5.40
C THR A 8 -17.65 -11.00 -5.53
N GLN A 9 -16.96 -10.57 -4.47
CA GLN A 9 -16.30 -9.28 -4.45
C GLN A 9 -15.37 -9.16 -5.66
N HIS A 10 -15.61 -8.15 -6.49
CA HIS A 10 -14.77 -7.87 -7.65
C HIS A 10 -13.30 -7.75 -7.21
N ILE A 11 -12.44 -8.56 -7.82
CA ILE A 11 -10.99 -8.52 -7.60
C ILE A 11 -10.38 -7.78 -8.79
N PRO A 12 -9.74 -6.62 -8.56
CA PRO A 12 -9.08 -5.88 -9.62
C PRO A 12 -8.06 -6.74 -10.37
N GLU A 13 -7.97 -6.58 -11.68
CA GLU A 13 -7.04 -7.33 -12.53
C GLU A 13 -5.59 -7.20 -12.05
N ARG A 14 -5.19 -6.03 -11.54
CA ARG A 14 -3.86 -5.82 -10.93
C ARG A 14 -3.52 -6.77 -9.76
N TYR A 15 -4.50 -7.41 -9.12
CA TYR A 15 -4.29 -8.37 -8.02
C TYR A 15 -4.32 -9.83 -8.49
N ALA A 16 -4.90 -10.10 -9.66
CA ALA A 16 -4.97 -11.40 -10.31
C ALA A 16 -4.85 -11.22 -11.85
N PRO A 17 -3.66 -10.83 -12.34
CA PRO A 17 -3.48 -10.44 -13.74
C PRO A 17 -3.70 -11.62 -14.68
N LYS A 18 -4.05 -11.34 -15.94
CA LYS A 18 -4.17 -12.38 -16.98
C LYS A 18 -2.80 -12.89 -17.48
N SER A 19 -1.72 -12.19 -17.14
CA SER A 19 -0.34 -12.52 -17.56
C SER A 19 0.30 -13.69 -16.80
N ILE A 20 -0.34 -14.21 -15.75
CA ILE A 20 0.13 -15.40 -15.01
C ILE A 20 -0.65 -16.64 -15.46
N THR A 21 -0.11 -17.83 -15.18
CA THR A 21 -0.77 -19.07 -15.63
C THR A 21 -2.18 -19.20 -15.05
N ARG A 22 -3.08 -19.90 -15.75
CA ARG A 22 -4.47 -20.11 -15.30
C ARG A 22 -4.53 -20.67 -13.88
N LYS A 23 -3.68 -21.66 -13.58
CA LYS A 23 -3.57 -22.31 -12.26
C LYS A 23 -3.12 -21.33 -11.18
N ASP A 24 -2.10 -20.53 -11.46
CA ASP A 24 -1.60 -19.54 -10.51
C ASP A 24 -2.59 -18.40 -10.28
N ARG A 25 -3.32 -18.01 -11.33
CA ARG A 25 -4.39 -17.01 -11.23
C ARG A 25 -5.50 -17.50 -10.31
N GLU A 26 -5.93 -18.73 -10.47
CA GLU A 26 -6.92 -19.36 -9.59
C GLU A 26 -6.43 -19.43 -8.13
N LYS A 27 -5.20 -19.90 -7.91
CA LYS A 27 -4.54 -19.92 -6.60
C LYS A 27 -4.53 -18.54 -5.94
N GLN A 28 -4.21 -17.50 -6.71
CA GLN A 28 -4.20 -16.11 -6.24
C GLN A 28 -5.62 -15.63 -5.86
N LEU A 29 -6.63 -15.92 -6.67
CA LEU A 29 -8.02 -15.56 -6.38
C LEU A 29 -8.55 -16.24 -5.11
N ILE A 30 -8.28 -17.54 -4.94
CA ILE A 30 -8.63 -18.29 -3.73
C ILE A 30 -7.94 -17.69 -2.50
N SER A 31 -6.64 -17.43 -2.60
CA SER A 31 -5.84 -16.86 -1.51
C SER A 31 -6.31 -15.46 -1.11
N LEU A 32 -6.69 -14.62 -2.08
CA LEU A 32 -7.26 -13.29 -1.82
C LEU A 32 -8.60 -13.39 -1.09
N ARG A 33 -9.52 -14.23 -1.55
CA ARG A 33 -10.83 -14.43 -0.91
C ARG A 33 -10.67 -14.94 0.53
N LYS A 34 -9.78 -15.92 0.74
CA LYS A 34 -9.44 -16.44 2.08
C LYS A 34 -8.90 -15.34 2.98
N SER A 35 -7.92 -14.57 2.49
CA SER A 35 -7.31 -13.45 3.23
C SER A 35 -8.36 -12.44 3.71
N ARG A 36 -9.26 -12.01 2.82
CA ARG A 36 -10.34 -11.07 3.16
C ARG A 36 -11.33 -11.65 4.17
N LYS A 37 -11.70 -12.93 4.05
CA LYS A 37 -12.60 -13.62 4.99
C LYS A 37 -11.99 -13.71 6.38
N LEU A 38 -10.71 -14.08 6.47
CA LEU A 38 -10.00 -14.22 7.75
C LEU A 38 -9.74 -12.87 8.41
N TYR A 39 -9.43 -11.83 7.64
CA TYR A 39 -9.21 -10.48 8.17
C TYR A 39 -10.43 -9.94 8.91
N LYS A 40 -11.66 -10.19 8.41
CA LYS A 40 -12.91 -9.84 9.10
C LYS A 40 -13.08 -10.52 10.45
N LYS A 41 -12.39 -11.63 10.69
CA LYS A 41 -12.35 -12.38 11.96
C LYS A 41 -11.15 -12.02 12.82
N GLY A 42 -10.39 -10.98 12.46
CA GLY A 42 -9.15 -10.62 13.15
C GLY A 42 -7.96 -11.56 12.86
N GLN A 43 -8.08 -12.47 11.89
CA GLN A 43 -7.04 -13.44 11.55
C GLN A 43 -6.24 -12.99 10.32
N TYR A 44 -4.92 -12.93 10.47
CA TYR A 44 -4.00 -12.43 9.45
C TYR A 44 -3.40 -13.58 8.63
N TYR A 45 -3.78 -13.67 7.35
CA TYR A 45 -3.31 -14.72 6.44
C TYR A 45 -2.31 -14.18 5.42
N THR A 46 -1.06 -14.65 5.52
CA THR A 46 -0.01 -14.42 4.54
C THR A 46 -0.21 -15.33 3.33
N ARG A 47 -0.25 -14.73 2.14
CA ARG A 47 -0.52 -15.46 0.89
C ARG A 47 0.74 -16.14 0.36
N PRO A 48 0.62 -17.32 -0.28
CA PRO A 48 1.76 -17.99 -0.90
C PRO A 48 2.31 -17.18 -2.07
N LYS A 49 3.59 -17.41 -2.40
CA LYS A 49 4.18 -16.91 -3.64
C LYS A 49 3.53 -17.58 -4.85
N ILE A 50 3.38 -16.79 -5.91
CA ILE A 50 2.88 -17.17 -7.22
C ILE A 50 4.09 -17.26 -8.15
N ALA A 51 4.39 -18.46 -8.64
CA ALA A 51 5.66 -18.76 -9.31
C ALA A 51 5.74 -18.10 -10.70
N SER A 52 4.63 -18.08 -11.44
CA SER A 52 4.58 -17.45 -12.77
C SER A 52 4.53 -15.91 -12.73
N PHE A 53 4.54 -15.28 -11.56
CA PHE A 53 4.55 -13.82 -11.45
C PHE A 53 6.00 -13.29 -11.37
N PRO A 54 6.40 -12.34 -12.24
CA PRO A 54 7.76 -11.81 -12.23
C PRO A 54 8.06 -10.99 -10.97
N ASN A 55 9.31 -11.02 -10.53
CA ASN A 55 9.79 -10.20 -9.44
C ASN A 55 9.78 -8.72 -9.85
N LYS A 56 8.84 -7.93 -9.32
CA LYS A 56 8.71 -6.50 -9.62
C LYS A 56 8.93 -5.63 -8.38
N LYS A 57 9.99 -4.83 -8.40
CA LYS A 57 10.24 -3.78 -7.39
C LYS A 57 9.26 -2.62 -7.57
N SER A 58 8.94 -1.94 -6.47
CA SER A 58 8.04 -0.77 -6.50
C SER A 58 8.82 0.48 -6.91
N HIS A 59 8.39 1.18 -7.96
CA HIS A 59 9.00 2.45 -8.37
C HIS A 59 8.89 3.53 -7.27
N HIS A 60 7.82 3.50 -6.45
CA HIS A 60 7.69 4.41 -5.31
C HIS A 60 8.87 4.29 -4.34
N LEU A 61 9.38 3.07 -4.11
CA LEU A 61 10.54 2.86 -3.24
C LEU A 61 11.78 3.52 -3.83
N ALA A 62 12.06 3.30 -5.12
CA ALA A 62 13.17 3.93 -5.80
C ALA A 62 13.11 5.46 -5.71
N ASN A 63 11.93 6.05 -5.95
CA ASN A 63 11.74 7.50 -5.82
C ASN A 63 11.98 7.98 -4.39
N ALA A 64 11.47 7.27 -3.38
CA ALA A 64 11.65 7.64 -1.99
C ALA A 64 13.11 7.55 -1.55
N TYR A 65 13.84 6.54 -2.03
CA TYR A 65 15.27 6.38 -1.77
C TYR A 65 16.07 7.55 -2.32
N ASN A 66 15.78 7.95 -3.56
CA ASN A 66 16.44 9.08 -4.21
C ASN A 66 16.11 10.41 -3.52
N ILE A 67 14.84 10.66 -3.19
CA ILE A 67 14.37 11.92 -2.61
C ILE A 67 14.88 12.12 -1.18
N TYR A 68 14.92 11.06 -0.37
CA TYR A 68 15.21 11.15 1.06
C TYR A 68 16.61 10.63 1.45
N GLY A 69 17.40 10.11 0.50
CA GLY A 69 18.74 9.57 0.78
C GLY A 69 18.70 8.36 1.73
N VAL A 70 17.67 7.52 1.63
CA VAL A 70 17.48 6.33 2.47
C VAL A 70 17.48 5.06 1.63
N ASN A 71 17.85 3.92 2.22
CA ASN A 71 17.88 2.62 1.54
C ASN A 71 16.74 1.68 1.95
N ASN A 72 15.94 2.08 2.95
CA ASN A 72 14.79 1.34 3.44
C ASN A 72 13.67 2.30 3.85
N MET A 73 12.43 1.81 3.79
CA MET A 73 11.24 2.57 4.19
C MET A 73 10.69 2.15 5.55
N THR A 74 11.52 1.54 6.39
CA THR A 74 11.09 1.22 7.76
C THR A 74 10.92 2.54 8.53
N PRO A 75 9.81 2.74 9.27
CA PRO A 75 9.59 3.90 10.13
C PRO A 75 10.62 4.02 11.26
N THR A 76 11.81 4.49 10.92
CA THR A 76 12.95 4.72 11.82
C THR A 76 13.09 6.20 12.13
N ARG A 77 13.89 6.54 13.15
CA ARG A 77 14.26 7.93 13.44
C ARG A 77 14.97 8.60 12.26
N LYS A 78 15.82 7.86 11.54
CA LYS A 78 16.49 8.33 10.32
C LYS A 78 15.48 8.77 9.25
N LEU A 79 14.48 7.94 8.98
CA LEU A 79 13.43 8.26 8.01
C LEU A 79 12.55 9.44 8.48
N ALA A 80 12.20 9.48 9.76
CA ALA A 80 11.45 10.58 10.36
C ALA A 80 12.16 11.93 10.18
N ASN A 81 13.47 11.96 10.45
CA ASN A 81 14.29 13.16 10.28
C ASN A 81 14.41 13.57 8.80
N ALA A 82 14.68 12.61 7.91
CA ALA A 82 14.81 12.89 6.47
C ALA A 82 13.49 13.43 5.86
N THR A 83 12.36 12.90 6.29
CA THR A 83 11.03 13.30 5.79
C THR A 83 10.45 14.50 6.52
N LYS A 84 11.00 14.86 7.69
CA LYS A 84 10.43 15.83 8.65
C LYS A 84 9.01 15.45 9.07
N CYS A 85 8.77 14.15 9.25
CA CYS A 85 7.50 13.59 9.68
C CYS A 85 7.67 12.77 10.96
N ASN A 86 6.66 12.81 11.82
CA ASN A 86 6.64 12.08 13.08
C ASN A 86 6.64 10.56 12.83
N ILE A 87 7.43 9.83 13.62
CA ILE A 87 7.54 8.37 13.49
C ILE A 87 6.19 7.66 13.65
N LYS A 88 5.30 8.19 14.50
CA LYS A 88 3.93 7.68 14.69
C LYS A 88 3.12 7.78 13.40
N THR A 89 3.23 8.88 12.68
CA THR A 89 2.57 9.10 11.38
C THR A 89 3.10 8.15 10.32
N LEU A 90 4.42 7.99 10.22
CA LEU A 90 5.04 7.03 9.30
C LEU A 90 4.56 5.60 9.55
N LYS A 91 4.53 5.17 10.83
CA LYS A 91 3.99 3.87 11.23
C LYS A 91 2.52 3.73 10.87
N LYS A 92 1.69 4.76 11.12
CA LYS A 92 0.25 4.71 10.80
C LYS A 92 0.00 4.53 9.30
N ILE A 93 0.74 5.24 8.44
CA ILE A 93 0.63 5.07 6.98
C ILE A 93 1.09 3.67 6.54
N MET A 94 2.22 3.19 7.06
CA MET A 94 2.71 1.83 6.78
C MET A 94 1.67 0.77 7.19
N ASN A 95 1.14 0.86 8.42
CA ASN A 95 0.13 -0.05 8.96
C ASN A 95 -1.16 -0.05 8.13
N LYS A 96 -1.59 1.11 7.59
CA LYS A 96 -2.71 1.16 6.63
C LYS A 96 -2.42 0.39 5.35
N GLY A 97 -1.16 0.40 4.89
CA GLY A 97 -0.71 -0.41 3.76
C GLY A 97 -0.75 -1.91 4.09
N GLU A 98 -0.21 -2.30 5.23
CA GLU A 98 -0.27 -3.69 5.71
C GLU A 98 -1.72 -4.16 5.88
N GLY A 99 -2.59 -3.34 6.49
CA GLY A 99 -4.02 -3.63 6.60
C GLY A 99 -4.70 -3.79 5.23
N ALA A 100 -4.34 -2.97 4.24
CA ALA A 100 -4.85 -3.10 2.88
C ALA A 100 -4.43 -4.42 2.22
N TYR A 101 -3.24 -4.94 2.53
CA TYR A 101 -2.79 -6.24 2.05
C TYR A 101 -3.76 -7.36 2.45
N PHE A 102 -4.24 -7.37 3.70
CA PHE A 102 -5.16 -8.40 4.20
C PHE A 102 -6.62 -8.14 3.84
N SER A 103 -7.07 -6.89 3.94
CA SER A 103 -8.49 -6.50 3.79
C SER A 103 -8.93 -6.32 2.33
N SER A 104 -8.07 -5.75 1.50
CA SER A 104 -8.38 -5.38 0.12
C SER A 104 -7.68 -6.28 -0.89
N GLY A 105 -6.43 -6.65 -0.59
CA GLY A 105 -5.59 -7.47 -1.46
C GLY A 105 -4.32 -6.77 -1.92
N SER A 106 -3.50 -7.50 -2.66
CA SER A 106 -2.25 -7.00 -3.22
C SER A 106 -1.99 -7.62 -4.58
N ARG A 107 -0.98 -7.10 -5.28
CA ARG A 107 -0.35 -7.82 -6.40
C ARG A 107 0.13 -9.20 -5.93
N PRO A 108 0.26 -10.18 -6.85
CA PRO A 108 0.83 -11.49 -6.54
C PRO A 108 2.23 -11.39 -5.91
N SER A 109 2.58 -12.39 -5.11
CA SER A 109 3.93 -12.55 -4.52
C SER A 109 4.42 -11.35 -3.69
N GLN A 110 3.51 -10.63 -3.02
CA GLN A 110 3.82 -9.54 -2.08
C GLN A 110 3.69 -9.98 -0.62
N THR A 111 4.34 -9.25 0.29
CA THR A 111 4.13 -9.35 1.73
C THR A 111 3.33 -8.15 2.25
N ALA A 112 2.82 -8.23 3.48
CA ALA A 112 2.18 -7.09 4.11
C ALA A 112 3.15 -5.90 4.21
N GLN A 113 4.38 -6.17 4.66
CA GLN A 113 5.43 -5.16 4.84
C GLN A 113 5.82 -4.50 3.51
N SER A 114 6.03 -5.27 2.44
CA SER A 114 6.37 -4.68 1.13
C SER A 114 5.25 -3.78 0.60
N TRP A 115 3.99 -4.13 0.90
CA TRP A 115 2.83 -3.31 0.58
C TRP A 115 2.75 -2.05 1.45
N GLY A 116 3.06 -2.17 2.74
CA GLY A 116 3.22 -1.06 3.68
C GLY A 116 4.28 -0.06 3.23
N TYR A 117 5.48 -0.53 2.93
CA TYR A 117 6.59 0.30 2.44
C TYR A 117 6.26 1.00 1.12
N ALA A 118 5.62 0.30 0.18
CA ALA A 118 5.20 0.90 -1.09
C ALA A 118 4.16 2.00 -0.87
N ARG A 119 3.21 1.82 0.06
CA ARG A 119 2.23 2.85 0.42
C ARG A 119 2.89 4.05 1.09
N LEU A 120 3.77 3.81 2.06
CA LEU A 120 4.51 4.85 2.76
C LEU A 120 5.36 5.68 1.79
N ALA A 121 6.10 5.03 0.91
CA ALA A 121 6.86 5.69 -0.14
C ALA A 121 5.95 6.52 -1.06
N SER A 122 4.85 5.95 -1.54
CA SER A 122 3.86 6.66 -2.35
C SER A 122 3.30 7.89 -1.63
N ALA A 123 3.05 7.81 -0.31
CA ALA A 123 2.55 8.94 0.47
C ALA A 123 3.59 10.06 0.60
N LEU A 124 4.84 9.70 0.86
CA LEU A 124 5.92 10.67 1.08
C LEU A 124 6.44 11.30 -0.22
N THR A 125 6.28 10.65 -1.37
CA THR A 125 6.79 11.16 -2.66
C THR A 125 5.70 11.77 -3.55
N GLY A 126 4.53 12.09 -3.01
CA GLY A 126 3.43 12.70 -3.79
C GLY A 126 2.72 11.76 -4.76
N GLY A 127 2.68 10.46 -4.49
CA GLY A 127 1.83 9.51 -5.21
C GLY A 127 0.38 9.55 -4.74
N ASN A 128 -0.49 8.67 -5.28
CA ASN A 128 -1.91 8.64 -4.91
C ASN A 128 -2.16 8.41 -3.41
N ALA A 129 -1.27 7.69 -2.72
CA ALA A 129 -1.38 7.52 -1.27
C ALA A 129 -1.23 8.85 -0.51
N SER A 130 -0.54 9.85 -1.07
CA SER A 130 -0.41 11.18 -0.45
C SER A 130 -1.73 11.94 -0.38
N ILE A 131 -2.66 11.67 -1.30
CA ILE A 131 -4.03 12.21 -1.28
C ILE A 131 -4.85 11.46 -0.23
N VAL A 132 -4.84 10.13 -0.28
CA VAL A 132 -5.65 9.27 0.61
C VAL A 132 -5.24 9.44 2.07
N ASP A 133 -3.94 9.57 2.33
CA ASP A 133 -3.36 9.71 3.67
C ASP A 133 -2.99 11.16 3.99
N PHE A 134 -3.52 12.14 3.24
CA PHE A 134 -3.18 13.56 3.41
C PHE A 134 -3.38 14.06 4.84
N HIS A 135 -4.46 13.66 5.51
CA HIS A 135 -4.73 14.06 6.90
C HIS A 135 -3.58 13.65 7.83
N LEU A 136 -3.05 12.44 7.67
CA LEU A 136 -1.91 11.95 8.45
C LEU A 136 -0.64 12.77 8.18
N LEU A 137 -0.39 13.10 6.92
CA LEU A 137 0.75 13.94 6.54
C LEU A 137 0.60 15.36 7.06
N ASN A 138 -0.62 15.91 7.03
CA ASN A 138 -0.90 17.27 7.48
C ASN A 138 -0.80 17.43 9.00
N GLU A 139 -1.24 16.42 9.76
CA GLU A 139 -1.11 16.38 11.22
C GLU A 139 0.31 16.03 11.67
N GLY A 140 1.00 15.19 10.90
CA GLY A 140 2.20 14.50 11.33
C GLY A 140 3.52 15.00 10.77
N CYS A 141 3.51 15.86 9.77
CA CYS A 141 4.72 16.37 9.13
C CYS A 141 4.83 17.87 9.32
N GLN A 142 6.08 18.37 9.40
CA GLN A 142 6.34 19.81 9.50
C GLN A 142 5.81 20.54 8.27
N THR A 143 5.38 21.79 8.43
CA THR A 143 4.79 22.63 7.37
C THR A 143 5.75 22.83 6.19
N ASN A 144 7.06 22.89 6.45
CA ASN A 144 8.11 23.04 5.47
C ASN A 144 8.62 21.71 4.88
N SER A 145 8.10 20.56 5.33
CA SER A 145 8.51 19.23 4.87
C SER A 145 8.21 19.02 3.38
N LEU A 146 9.12 18.33 2.69
CA LEU A 146 8.93 18.01 1.28
C LEU A 146 7.72 17.08 1.09
N ALA A 147 7.53 16.10 1.97
CA ALA A 147 6.39 15.19 1.95
C ALA A 147 5.05 15.95 1.94
N LEU A 148 4.87 16.92 2.85
CA LEU A 148 3.63 17.70 2.93
C LEU A 148 3.46 18.66 1.75
N LYS A 149 4.55 19.28 1.27
CA LYS A 149 4.54 20.13 0.08
C LYS A 149 4.07 19.36 -1.16
N LEU A 150 4.63 18.16 -1.40
CA LEU A 150 4.24 17.28 -2.50
C LEU A 150 2.78 16.83 -2.37
N ALA A 151 2.36 16.42 -1.16
CA ALA A 151 0.98 16.01 -0.91
C ALA A 151 -0.04 17.14 -1.17
N LYS A 152 0.27 18.38 -0.76
CA LYS A 152 -0.56 19.56 -1.03
C LYS A 152 -0.68 19.84 -2.53
N LEU A 153 0.45 19.79 -3.25
CA LEU A 153 0.49 20.01 -4.69
C LEU A 153 -0.35 18.98 -5.45
N VAL A 154 -0.18 17.70 -5.11
CA VAL A 154 -0.90 16.59 -5.76
C VAL A 154 -2.39 16.65 -5.43
N ARG A 155 -2.75 16.94 -4.17
CA ARG A 155 -4.15 17.14 -3.75
C ARG A 155 -4.81 18.29 -4.50
N ARG A 156 -4.13 19.44 -4.66
CA ARG A 156 -4.63 20.56 -5.47
C ARG A 156 -4.87 20.15 -6.92
N ARG A 157 -3.88 19.49 -7.55
CA ARG A 157 -4.02 19.00 -8.94
C ARG A 157 -5.16 18.00 -9.10
N SER A 158 -5.38 17.11 -8.13
CA SER A 158 -6.46 16.11 -8.20
C SER A 158 -7.86 16.74 -8.18
N ARG A 159 -8.04 17.85 -7.43
CA ARG A 159 -9.30 18.60 -7.35
C ARG A 159 -9.63 19.39 -8.63
N LEU A 160 -8.62 19.73 -9.42
CA LEU A 160 -8.81 20.45 -10.70
C LEU A 160 -9.18 19.49 -11.85
N ARG A 161 -9.10 18.18 -11.62
CA ARG A 161 -9.35 17.13 -12.63
C ARG A 161 -10.63 16.33 -12.38
N SER A 162 -11.29 16.60 -11.24
CA SER A 162 -12.55 16.00 -10.80
C SER A 162 -13.69 16.96 -11.09
#